data_AF-A0A926IAV5-F1
#
_entry.id   AF-A0A926IAV5-F1
#
_cell.length_a   1.000
_cell.length_b   1.000
_cell.length_c   1.000
_cell.angle_alpha   90.00
_cell.angle_beta   90.00
_cell.angle_gamma   90.00
#
_symmetry.space_group_name_H-M   'P 1'
#
loop_
_entity.id
_entity.type
_entity.pdbx_description
1 polymer ?
#
loop_
_entity_poly.entity_id
_entity_poly.type
_entity_poly.pdbx_seq_one_letter_code
_entity_poly.pdbx_strand_id
1 'polypeptide(L)'
;MASKLSLDFHLYDKASFDQFAAEKGEDNARQLYRAKKILHRVMKEELTPLQLEYMTRFYFGKETMTQIAQDRGINKSSVSRVIRNGRERIYRVLKYLDLRN
;
A
#
# COMPACT_ATOMS: atom_id res chain seq x y z
N MET A 1 -22.55 7.92 12.84
CA MET A 1 -21.69 6.73 12.91
C MET A 1 -21.57 6.10 11.51
N ALA A 2 -20.85 6.76 10.60
CA ALA A 2 -20.59 6.24 9.26
C ALA A 2 -19.27 6.81 8.73
N SER A 3 -18.56 5.97 7.97
CA SER A 3 -17.53 6.28 6.96
C SER A 3 -16.09 6.68 7.35
N LYS A 4 -15.49 6.09 8.39
CA LYS A 4 -14.01 5.98 8.48
C LYS A 4 -13.41 4.75 7.77
N LEU A 5 -14.22 3.99 7.04
CA LEU A 5 -13.83 2.73 6.40
C LEU A 5 -13.84 2.76 4.86
N SER A 6 -13.63 3.91 4.21
CA SER A 6 -13.59 3.97 2.73
C SER A 6 -12.26 4.39 2.11
N LEU A 7 -11.21 4.65 2.90
CA LEU A 7 -9.86 4.86 2.34
C LEU A 7 -9.02 3.58 2.27
N ASP A 8 -9.51 2.46 2.79
CA ASP A 8 -8.66 1.35 3.20
C ASP A 8 -8.53 0.21 2.17
N PHE A 9 -9.24 0.30 1.04
CA PHE A 9 -9.25 -0.77 0.02
C PHE A 9 -8.84 -0.30 -1.38
N HIS A 10 -9.14 0.94 -1.75
CA HIS A 10 -8.92 1.44 -3.12
C HIS A 10 -7.51 1.96 -3.40
N LEU A 11 -6.67 2.17 -2.39
CA LEU A 11 -5.30 2.66 -2.63
C LEU A 11 -4.31 1.57 -3.05
N TYR A 12 -4.71 0.29 -3.07
CA TYR A 12 -3.78 -0.80 -3.36
C TYR A 12 -4.32 -1.83 -4.37
N ASP A 13 -5.51 -1.57 -4.93
CA ASP A 13 -5.93 -2.28 -6.12
C ASP A 13 -5.21 -1.67 -7.33
N LYS A 14 -4.56 -2.54 -8.10
CA LYS A 14 -3.91 -2.17 -9.36
C LYS A 14 -4.90 -1.42 -10.26
N ALA A 15 -6.18 -1.79 -10.25
CA ALA A 15 -7.20 -1.15 -11.07
C ALA A 15 -7.57 0.27 -10.57
N SER A 16 -7.55 0.53 -9.27
CA SER A 16 -7.83 1.87 -8.73
C SER A 16 -6.67 2.86 -8.99
N PHE A 17 -5.43 2.36 -8.95
CA PHE A 17 -4.24 3.12 -9.37
C PHE A 17 -4.22 3.36 -10.88
N ASP A 18 -4.56 2.33 -11.67
CA ASP A 18 -4.65 2.42 -13.13
C ASP A 18 -5.82 3.35 -13.55
N GLN A 19 -6.92 3.43 -12.78
CA GLN A 19 -8.06 4.30 -13.05
C GLN A 19 -7.77 5.78 -12.72
N PHE A 20 -7.07 6.08 -11.61
CA PHE A 20 -6.50 7.41 -11.37
C PHE A 20 -5.53 7.81 -12.49
N ALA A 21 -4.77 6.84 -13.02
CA ALA A 21 -3.86 7.00 -14.14
C ALA A 21 -4.53 6.83 -15.52
N ALA A 22 -5.86 6.73 -15.65
CA ALA A 22 -6.54 6.54 -16.95
C ALA A 22 -7.27 7.80 -17.45
N GLU A 23 -7.52 8.79 -16.60
CA GLU A 23 -8.38 9.94 -16.96
C GLU A 23 -7.70 11.02 -17.85
N LYS A 24 -6.40 10.94 -18.16
CA LYS A 24 -5.62 12.01 -18.84
C LYS A 24 -4.40 11.49 -19.66
N GLY A 25 -4.57 11.20 -20.96
CA GLY A 25 -3.56 10.55 -21.83
C GLY A 25 -2.08 10.99 -21.79
N GLU A 26 -1.20 10.12 -22.32
CA GLU A 26 0.29 10.14 -22.44
C GLU A 26 1.12 10.55 -21.20
N ASP A 27 0.81 11.67 -20.55
CA ASP A 27 1.43 12.12 -19.29
C ASP A 27 1.23 11.10 -18.15
N ASN A 28 0.10 10.38 -18.18
CA ASN A 28 -0.27 9.36 -17.20
C ASN A 28 0.73 8.21 -17.07
N ALA A 29 1.32 7.73 -18.16
CA ALA A 29 2.30 6.64 -18.07
C ALA A 29 3.55 7.10 -17.30
N ARG A 30 3.96 8.35 -17.49
CA ARG A 30 5.10 8.96 -16.81
C ARG A 30 4.78 9.28 -15.35
N GLN A 31 3.60 9.84 -15.08
CA GLN A 31 3.12 10.08 -13.71
C GLN A 31 2.96 8.78 -12.93
N LEU A 32 2.39 7.74 -13.53
CA LEU A 32 2.26 6.41 -12.93
C LEU A 32 3.63 5.78 -12.66
N TYR A 33 4.59 5.90 -13.58
CA TYR A 33 5.95 5.43 -13.37
C TYR A 33 6.62 6.16 -12.19
N ARG A 34 6.48 7.49 -12.11
CA ARG A 34 6.98 8.30 -10.98
C ARG A 34 6.34 7.86 -9.66
N ALA A 35 5.02 7.72 -9.63
CA ALA A 35 4.28 7.27 -8.44
C ALA A 35 4.73 5.89 -7.97
N LYS A 36 4.92 4.93 -8.89
CA LYS A 36 5.46 3.59 -8.58
C LYS A 36 6.87 3.66 -8.01
N LYS A 37 7.75 4.49 -8.60
CA LYS A 37 9.13 4.66 -8.12
C LYS A 37 9.18 5.28 -6.72
N ILE A 38 8.37 6.30 -6.47
CA ILE A 38 8.25 6.95 -5.15
C ILE A 38 7.70 5.94 -4.13
N LEU A 39 6.62 5.24 -4.45
CA LEU A 39 6.04 4.24 -3.57
C LEU A 39 7.05 3.14 -3.22
N HIS A 40 7.78 2.62 -4.20
CA HIS A 40 8.83 1.62 -3.96
C HIS A 40 9.92 2.15 -3.02
N ARG A 41 10.35 3.40 -3.21
CA ARG A 41 11.33 4.04 -2.34
C ARG A 41 10.80 4.20 -0.91
N VAL A 42 9.59 4.73 -0.75
CA VAL A 42 8.94 4.89 0.55
C VAL A 42 8.79 3.54 1.25
N MET A 43 8.36 2.50 0.54
CA MET A 43 8.27 1.15 1.12
C MET A 43 9.63 0.62 1.59
N LYS A 44 10.71 0.90 0.87
CA LYS A 44 12.07 0.45 1.22
C LYS A 44 12.68 1.25 2.39
N GLU A 45 12.42 2.55 2.45
CA GLU A 45 13.08 3.47 3.40
C GLU A 45 12.27 3.64 4.71
N GLU A 46 10.94 3.54 4.68
CA GLU A 46 10.07 3.94 5.80
C GLU A 46 9.43 2.77 6.56
N LEU A 47 9.32 1.61 5.90
CA LEU A 47 8.77 0.40 6.52
C LEU A 47 9.84 -0.35 7.28
N THR A 48 9.45 -0.94 8.40
CA THR A 48 10.30 -1.95 9.05
C THR A 48 10.34 -3.23 8.21
N PRO A 49 11.38 -4.08 8.35
CA PRO A 49 11.47 -5.32 7.59
C PRO A 49 10.21 -6.21 7.72
N LEU A 50 9.64 -6.28 8.93
CA LEU A 50 8.41 -7.05 9.18
C LEU A 50 7.18 -6.46 8.48
N GLN A 51 7.07 -5.13 8.44
CA GLN A 51 5.99 -4.46 7.73
C GLN A 51 6.10 -4.68 6.22
N LEU A 52 7.31 -4.52 5.68
CA LEU A 52 7.58 -4.75 4.27
C LEU A 52 7.25 -6.18 3.87
N GLU A 53 7.68 -7.18 4.64
CA GLU A 53 7.37 -8.57 4.36
C GLU A 53 5.86 -8.85 4.34
N TYR A 54 5.13 -8.42 5.37
CA TYR A 54 3.69 -8.71 5.46
C TYR A 54 2.91 -7.98 4.36
N MET A 55 3.29 -6.73 4.05
CA MET A 55 2.70 -6.00 2.92
C MET A 55 3.04 -6.67 1.59
N THR A 56 4.27 -7.19 1.42
CA THR A 56 4.67 -7.90 0.20
C THR A 56 3.83 -9.15 0.00
N ARG A 57 3.72 -9.99 1.03
CA ARG A 57 2.91 -11.22 1.02
C ARG A 57 1.43 -10.95 0.75
N PHE A 58 0.87 -9.94 1.40
CA PHE A 58 -0.55 -9.59 1.25
C PHE A 58 -0.86 -9.01 -0.14
N TYR A 59 -0.11 -8.00 -0.60
CA TYR A 59 -0.46 -7.28 -1.83
C TYR A 59 0.05 -7.95 -3.11
N PHE A 60 1.27 -8.48 -3.08
CA PHE A 60 1.92 -9.08 -4.24
C PHE A 60 1.80 -10.61 -4.22
N GLY A 61 2.00 -11.22 -3.06
CA GLY A 61 1.82 -12.67 -2.88
C GLY A 61 0.35 -13.12 -2.87
N LYS A 62 -0.61 -12.18 -2.78
CA LYS A 62 -2.06 -12.44 -2.69
C LYS A 62 -2.44 -13.36 -1.52
N GLU A 63 -1.59 -13.44 -0.50
CA GLU A 63 -1.89 -14.20 0.70
C GLU A 63 -2.91 -13.46 1.55
N THR A 64 -3.83 -14.22 2.16
CA THR A 64 -4.74 -13.68 3.16
C THR A 64 -4.00 -13.44 4.48
N MET A 65 -4.50 -12.51 5.31
CA MET A 65 -3.93 -12.28 6.65
C MET A 65 -3.94 -13.55 7.52
N THR A 66 -4.89 -14.46 7.29
CA THR A 66 -4.97 -15.76 7.99
C THR A 66 -3.82 -16.68 7.56
N GLN A 67 -3.53 -16.78 6.26
CA GLN A 67 -2.41 -17.58 5.76
C GLN A 67 -1.07 -17.06 6.28
N ILE A 68 -0.85 -15.74 6.26
CA ILE A 68 0.35 -15.12 6.82
C ILE A 68 0.47 -15.42 8.33
N ALA A 69 -0.64 -15.35 9.06
CA ALA A 69 -0.67 -15.62 10.49
C ALA A 69 -0.35 -17.08 10.81
N GLN A 70 -0.91 -18.02 10.05
CA GLN A 70 -0.67 -19.46 10.18
C GLN A 70 0.79 -19.80 9.91
N ASP A 71 1.34 -19.32 8.80
CA ASP A 71 2.74 -19.55 8.42
C ASP A 71 3.73 -18.99 9.45
N ARG A 72 3.41 -17.85 10.06
CA ARG A 72 4.25 -17.24 11.11
C ARG A 72 3.97 -17.78 12.52
N GLY A 73 2.95 -18.62 12.71
CA GLY A 73 2.56 -19.14 14.03
C GLY A 73 2.05 -18.06 15.00
N ILE A 74 1.39 -17.01 14.49
CA ILE A 74 0.90 -15.87 15.29
C ILE A 74 -0.59 -15.60 15.09
N ASN A 75 -1.15 -14.70 15.90
CA ASN A 75 -2.53 -14.27 15.76
C ASN A 75 -2.75 -13.40 14.50
N LYS A 76 -3.88 -13.60 13.81
CA LYS A 76 -4.33 -12.77 12.68
C LYS A 76 -4.38 -11.28 13.02
N SER A 77 -4.77 -10.93 14.25
CA SER A 77 -4.83 -9.55 14.73
C SER A 77 -3.44 -8.88 14.76
N SER A 78 -2.37 -9.66 15.00
CA SER A 78 -0.99 -9.18 14.91
C SER A 78 -0.61 -8.83 13.47
N VAL A 79 -0.92 -9.71 12.52
CA VAL A 79 -0.71 -9.46 11.07
C VAL A 79 -1.45 -8.20 10.62
N SER A 80 -2.73 -8.08 11.01
CA SER A 80 -3.55 -6.90 10.68
C SER A 80 -2.96 -5.60 11.21
N ARG A 81 -2.48 -5.58 12.47
CA ARG A 81 -1.83 -4.40 13.06
C ARG A 81 -0.54 -4.03 12.34
N VAL A 82 0.28 -5.01 11.98
CA VAL A 82 1.52 -4.78 11.23
C VAL A 82 1.22 -4.14 9.86
N ILE A 83 0.28 -4.71 9.10
CA ILE A 83 -0.11 -4.17 7.79
C ILE A 83 -0.70 -2.76 7.94
N ARG A 84 -1.59 -2.53 8.91
CA ARG A 84 -2.16 -1.21 9.19
C ARG A 84 -1.07 -0.17 9.48
N ASN A 85 -0.15 -0.48 10.39
CA ASN A 85 0.92 0.44 10.77
C ASN A 85 1.86 0.73 9.59
N GLY A 86 2.09 -0.25 8.71
CA GLY A 86 2.84 -0.04 7.46
C GLY A 86 2.14 0.92 6.51
N ARG A 87 0.82 0.75 6.30
CA ARG A 87 0.02 1.68 5.48
C ARG A 87 0.01 3.10 6.04
N GLU A 88 -0.12 3.26 7.36
CA GLU A 88 -0.07 4.58 8.00
C GLU A 88 1.27 5.28 7.79
N ARG A 89 2.39 4.53 7.83
CA ARG A 89 3.73 5.07 7.53
C ARG A 89 3.85 5.56 6.09
N ILE A 90 3.42 4.74 5.13
CA ILE A 90 3.39 5.12 3.71
C ILE A 90 2.51 6.35 3.51
N TYR A 91 1.30 6.34 4.06
CA TYR A 91 0.36 7.46 3.94
C TYR A 91 0.94 8.76 4.50
N ARG A 92 1.56 8.71 5.69
CA ARG A 92 2.17 9.89 6.31
C ARG A 92 3.22 10.53 5.40
N VAL A 93 4.03 9.72 4.73
CA VAL A 93 5.10 10.21 3.85
C VAL A 93 4.52 10.72 2.54
N LEU A 94 3.64 9.93 1.90
CA LEU A 94 3.01 10.31 0.64
C LEU A 94 2.12 11.55 0.76
N LYS A 95 1.51 11.80 1.92
CA LYS A 95 0.70 12.99 2.19
C LYS A 95 1.45 14.30 1.93
N TYR A 96 2.77 14.32 2.16
CA TYR A 96 3.59 15.52 2.00
C TYR A 96 4.41 15.52 0.70
N LEU A 97 4.41 14.41 -0.03
CA LEU A 97 4.96 14.35 -1.39
C LEU A 97 3.91 14.90 -2.36
N ASP A 98 4.04 16.17 -2.72
CA ASP A 98 3.21 16.75 -3.77
C ASP A 98 3.53 16.05 -5.10
N LEU A 99 2.64 15.14 -5.53
CA LEU A 99 2.80 14.36 -6.75
C LEU A 99 2.49 15.18 -8.03
N ARG A 100 2.28 16.50 -7.90
CA ARG A 100 1.81 17.40 -8.96
C ARG A 100 2.90 18.24 -9.64
N ASN A 101 4.18 17.99 -9.38
CA ASN A 101 5.30 18.73 -10.01
C ASN A 101 5.89 18.04 -11.25
#